data_AF-A0A935LKL8-F1
#
_entry.id   AF-A0A935LKL8-F1
#
_cell.length_a   1.000
_cell.length_b   1.000
_cell.length_c   1.000
_cell.angle_alpha   90.00
_cell.angle_beta   90.00
_cell.angle_gamma   90.00
#
_symmetry.space_group_name_H-M   'P 1'
#
loop_
_entity.id
_entity.type
_entity.pdbx_description
1 polymer ?
#
loop_
_entity_poly.entity_id
_entity_poly.type
_entity_poly.pdbx_seq_one_letter_code
_entity_poly.pdbx_strand_id
1 'polypeptide(L)'
;MHKIIYFAIYLIAIYAHIMPATAQNGTQLSTEQARKQIRQEKTEIESSYKEKEAACLKRFVATPCIDDAKLQKTKALAQIKQRELVLNDEERSLKKAKIESKLTQSPKADSQSQSKQKSKAQQEMKSSDSLRNTDESADDAQKQKQQQKQSQAQSAGQVESGKNRNEKGRVG
;
A
#
# COMPACT_ATOMS: atom_id res chain seq x y z
N MET A 1 -40.43 -57.92 -0.59
CA MET A 1 -40.73 -56.55 -0.11
C MET A 1 -39.71 -56.09 0.94
N HIS A 2 -39.63 -56.70 2.13
CA HIS A 2 -38.70 -56.27 3.21
C HIS A 2 -37.21 -56.27 2.82
N LYS A 3 -36.73 -57.29 2.10
CA LYS A 3 -35.32 -57.38 1.66
C LYS A 3 -34.90 -56.25 0.69
N ILE A 4 -35.83 -55.71 -0.10
CA ILE A 4 -35.59 -54.60 -1.04
C ILE A 4 -35.50 -53.27 -0.27
N ILE A 5 -36.32 -53.13 0.78
CA ILE A 5 -36.30 -51.94 1.66
C ILE A 5 -34.98 -51.88 2.44
N TYR A 6 -34.49 -53.01 2.97
CA TYR A 6 -33.19 -53.05 3.65
C TYR A 6 -32.01 -52.76 2.72
N PHE A 7 -32.08 -53.20 1.46
CA PHE A 7 -31.03 -52.91 0.46
C PHE A 7 -31.00 -51.41 0.09
N ALA A 8 -32.16 -50.76 -0.02
CA ALA A 8 -32.26 -49.32 -0.26
C ALA A 8 -31.73 -48.49 0.92
N ILE A 9 -32.03 -48.89 2.16
CA ILE A 9 -31.51 -48.22 3.36
C ILE A 9 -30.00 -48.40 3.50
N TYR A 10 -29.48 -49.58 3.18
CA TYR A 10 -28.05 -49.88 3.20
C TYR A 10 -27.26 -49.06 2.17
N LEU A 11 -27.81 -48.86 0.96
CA LEU A 11 -27.20 -48.02 -0.07
C LEU A 11 -27.18 -46.52 0.30
N ILE A 12 -28.21 -46.02 0.98
CA ILE A 12 -28.25 -44.62 1.45
C ILE A 12 -27.26 -44.40 2.61
N ALA A 13 -27.11 -45.36 3.51
CA ALA A 13 -26.17 -45.28 4.63
C ALA A 13 -24.69 -45.26 4.19
N ILE A 14 -24.34 -45.93 3.07
CA ILE A 14 -22.98 -45.90 2.52
C ILE A 14 -22.66 -44.55 1.86
N TYR A 15 -23.65 -43.90 1.23
CA TYR A 15 -23.45 -42.59 0.59
C TYR A 15 -23.25 -41.43 1.58
N ALA A 16 -23.72 -41.55 2.81
CA ALA A 16 -23.57 -40.51 3.83
C ALA A 16 -22.14 -40.37 4.42
N HIS A 17 -21.28 -41.39 4.24
CA HIS A 17 -19.91 -41.38 4.78
C HIS A 17 -18.84 -40.84 3.81
N ILE A 18 -19.23 -40.44 2.60
CA ILE A 18 -18.33 -39.84 1.60
C ILE A 18 -18.67 -38.35 1.46
N MET A 19 -18.68 -37.61 2.58
CA MET A 19 -18.52 -36.15 2.51
C MET A 19 -17.03 -35.83 2.65
N PRO A 20 -16.32 -35.53 1.54
CA PRO A 20 -14.95 -35.08 1.62
C PRO A 20 -14.94 -33.68 2.25
N ALA A 21 -14.24 -33.54 3.37
CA ALA A 21 -13.90 -32.26 3.98
C ALA A 21 -12.80 -31.51 3.17
N THR A 22 -12.97 -31.40 1.84
CA THR A 22 -11.98 -30.81 0.91
C THR A 22 -12.25 -29.36 0.51
N ALA A 23 -13.28 -28.73 1.08
CA ALA A 23 -13.73 -27.38 0.69
C ALA A 23 -12.67 -26.27 0.83
N GLN A 24 -11.69 -26.40 1.73
CA GLN A 24 -10.68 -25.35 1.92
C GLN A 24 -9.58 -25.36 0.85
N ASN A 25 -9.13 -26.54 0.39
CA ASN A 25 -8.04 -26.64 -0.59
C ASN A 25 -8.52 -26.35 -2.02
N GLY A 26 -9.75 -26.75 -2.37
CA GLY A 26 -10.33 -26.46 -3.69
C GLY A 26 -10.53 -24.97 -3.95
N THR A 27 -10.98 -24.23 -2.92
CA THR A 27 -11.21 -22.77 -3.03
C THR A 27 -9.90 -22.01 -3.21
N GLN A 28 -8.83 -22.36 -2.46
CA GLN A 28 -7.54 -21.70 -2.61
C GLN A 28 -6.89 -21.95 -3.98
N LEU A 29 -6.95 -23.19 -4.48
CA LEU A 29 -6.42 -23.52 -5.80
C LEU A 29 -7.16 -22.74 -6.90
N SER A 30 -8.48 -22.61 -6.78
CA SER A 30 -9.32 -21.83 -7.70
C SER A 30 -8.95 -20.33 -7.70
N THR A 31 -8.73 -19.73 -6.53
CA THR A 31 -8.34 -18.31 -6.44
C THR A 31 -6.98 -18.02 -7.07
N GLU A 32 -5.99 -18.91 -6.88
CA GLU A 32 -4.65 -18.75 -7.48
C GLU A 32 -4.68 -18.93 -9.00
N GLN A 33 -5.51 -19.86 -9.50
CA GLN A 33 -5.76 -20.02 -10.94
C GLN A 33 -6.40 -18.76 -11.54
N ALA A 34 -7.42 -18.21 -10.90
CA ALA A 34 -8.07 -16.97 -11.35
C ALA A 34 -7.09 -15.79 -11.39
N ARG A 35 -6.22 -15.64 -10.38
CA ARG A 35 -5.16 -14.62 -10.37
C ARG A 35 -4.15 -14.81 -11.49
N LYS A 36 -3.79 -16.06 -11.80
CA LYS A 36 -2.89 -16.38 -12.91
C LYS A 36 -3.52 -15.98 -14.25
N GLN A 37 -4.79 -16.31 -14.48
CA GLN A 37 -5.52 -15.93 -15.68
C GLN A 37 -5.58 -14.41 -15.84
N ILE A 38 -5.94 -13.68 -14.78
CA ILE A 38 -5.96 -12.22 -14.79
C ILE A 38 -4.60 -11.61 -15.17
N ARG A 39 -3.49 -12.17 -14.65
CA ARG A 39 -2.14 -11.72 -15.02
C ARG A 39 -1.83 -11.98 -16.50
N GLN A 40 -2.18 -13.15 -17.01
CA GLN A 40 -2.01 -13.50 -18.42
C GLN A 40 -2.80 -12.56 -19.33
N GLU A 41 -4.08 -12.35 -19.02
CA GLU A 41 -4.95 -11.44 -19.78
C GLU A 41 -4.43 -10.00 -19.78
N LYS A 42 -3.88 -9.51 -18.66
CA LYS A 42 -3.22 -8.19 -18.62
C LYS A 42 -2.04 -8.12 -19.58
N THR A 43 -1.18 -9.14 -19.58
CA THR A 43 -0.03 -9.21 -20.49
C THR A 43 -0.47 -9.28 -21.95
N GLU A 44 -1.52 -10.02 -22.26
CA GLU A 44 -2.09 -10.12 -23.60
C GLU A 44 -2.65 -8.77 -24.09
N ILE A 45 -3.38 -8.04 -23.23
CA ILE A 45 -3.88 -6.69 -23.54
C ILE A 45 -2.73 -5.74 -23.82
N GLU A 46 -1.64 -5.81 -23.04
CA GLU A 46 -0.45 -4.99 -23.26
C GLU A 46 0.28 -5.35 -24.56
N SER A 47 0.40 -6.64 -24.88
CA SER A 47 0.99 -7.09 -26.15
C SER A 47 0.18 -6.58 -27.34
N SER A 48 -1.15 -6.80 -27.30
CA SER A 48 -2.06 -6.34 -28.35
C SER A 48 -2.01 -4.82 -28.53
N TYR A 49 -1.90 -4.06 -27.44
CA TYR A 49 -1.71 -2.62 -27.53
C TYR A 49 -0.40 -2.25 -28.24
N LYS A 50 0.72 -2.86 -27.87
CA LYS A 50 2.03 -2.58 -28.50
C LYS A 50 2.03 -2.91 -30.00
N GLU A 51 1.42 -4.03 -30.37
CA GLU A 51 1.26 -4.41 -31.78
C GLU A 51 0.41 -3.40 -32.56
N LYS A 52 -0.72 -2.97 -31.99
CA LYS A 52 -1.60 -1.95 -32.59
C LYS A 52 -0.91 -0.60 -32.68
N GLU A 53 -0.17 -0.20 -31.64
CA GLU A 53 0.60 1.05 -31.61
C GLU A 53 1.66 1.05 -32.72
N ALA A 54 2.44 -0.04 -32.85
CA ALA A 54 3.42 -0.19 -33.93
C ALA A 54 2.77 -0.15 -35.33
N ALA A 55 1.56 -0.70 -35.49
CA ALA A 55 0.80 -0.60 -36.73
C ALA A 55 0.30 0.83 -37.00
N CYS A 56 -0.15 1.56 -35.98
CA CYS A 56 -0.60 2.95 -36.10
C CYS A 56 0.53 3.89 -36.51
N LEU A 57 1.73 3.69 -35.99
CA LEU A 57 2.91 4.50 -36.31
C LEU A 57 3.35 4.39 -37.78
N LYS A 58 2.92 3.36 -38.51
CA LYS A 58 3.15 3.23 -39.96
C LYS A 58 2.22 4.11 -40.80
N ARG A 59 1.21 4.74 -40.20
CA ARG A 59 0.22 5.59 -40.89
C ARG A 59 0.71 7.03 -40.94
N PHE A 60 0.30 7.76 -41.98
CA PHE A 60 0.61 9.18 -42.13
C PHE A 60 0.01 10.05 -41.01
N VAL A 61 -1.20 9.71 -40.54
CA VAL A 61 -1.85 10.35 -39.40
C VAL A 61 -2.07 9.30 -38.30
N ALA A 62 -1.10 9.17 -37.40
CA ALA A 62 -1.08 8.12 -36.38
C ALA A 62 -1.92 8.46 -35.12
N THR A 63 -2.09 9.75 -34.80
CA THR A 63 -2.76 10.21 -33.58
C THR A 63 -4.14 9.58 -33.31
N PRO A 64 -5.13 9.66 -34.22
CA PRO A 64 -6.45 9.08 -33.95
C PRO A 64 -6.39 7.55 -33.78
N CYS A 65 -5.51 6.88 -34.53
CA CYS A 65 -5.31 5.44 -34.42
C CYS A 65 -4.74 5.05 -33.04
N ILE A 66 -3.76 5.81 -32.55
CA ILE A 66 -3.15 5.58 -31.22
C ILE A 66 -4.17 5.85 -30.11
N ASP A 67 -4.97 6.91 -30.24
CA ASP A 67 -5.97 7.26 -29.24
C ASP A 67 -7.07 6.19 -29.13
N ASP A 68 -7.52 5.66 -30.28
CA ASP A 68 -8.44 4.52 -30.31
C ASP A 68 -7.81 3.26 -29.66
N ALA A 69 -6.54 2.98 -29.94
CA ALA A 69 -5.83 1.86 -29.33
C ALA A 69 -5.71 2.02 -27.80
N LYS A 70 -5.44 3.23 -27.31
CA LYS A 70 -5.39 3.54 -25.87
C LYS A 70 -6.77 3.40 -25.22
N LEU A 71 -7.83 3.85 -25.90
CA LEU A 71 -9.20 3.71 -25.41
C LEU A 71 -9.59 2.24 -25.28
N GLN A 72 -9.27 1.42 -26.27
CA GLN A 72 -9.50 -0.04 -26.22
C GLN A 72 -8.73 -0.70 -25.08
N LYS A 73 -7.44 -0.38 -24.92
CA LYS A 73 -6.62 -0.88 -23.80
C LYS A 73 -7.25 -0.52 -22.45
N THR A 74 -7.66 0.74 -22.28
CA THR A 74 -8.24 1.23 -21.03
C THR A 74 -9.55 0.52 -20.70
N LYS A 75 -10.43 0.33 -21.70
CA LYS A 75 -11.68 -0.42 -21.54
C LYS A 75 -11.43 -1.88 -21.13
N ALA A 76 -10.51 -2.56 -21.80
CA ALA A 76 -10.17 -3.95 -21.49
C ALA A 76 -9.58 -4.09 -20.07
N LEU A 77 -8.65 -3.21 -19.68
CA LEU A 77 -8.08 -3.21 -18.33
C LEU A 77 -9.11 -2.85 -17.25
N ALA A 78 -10.09 -2.00 -17.56
CA ALA A 78 -11.16 -1.68 -16.62
C ALA A 78 -12.03 -2.91 -16.28
N GLN A 79 -12.35 -3.73 -17.29
CA GLN A 79 -13.08 -4.99 -17.08
C GLN A 79 -12.28 -5.99 -16.24
N ILE A 80 -10.96 -6.08 -16.45
CA ILE A 80 -10.07 -6.88 -15.61
C ILE A 80 -10.10 -6.37 -14.17
N LYS A 81 -9.99 -5.06 -13.97
CA LYS A 81 -9.98 -4.43 -12.64
C LYS A 81 -11.26 -4.74 -11.87
N GLN A 82 -12.41 -4.75 -12.53
CA GLN A 82 -13.68 -5.15 -11.91
C GLN A 82 -13.64 -6.60 -11.40
N ARG A 83 -13.12 -7.54 -12.21
CA ARG A 83 -12.95 -8.94 -11.79
C ARG A 83 -11.97 -9.09 -10.63
N GLU A 84 -10.87 -8.33 -10.62
CA GLU A 84 -9.93 -8.32 -9.50
C GLU A 84 -10.56 -7.81 -8.21
N LEU A 85 -11.44 -6.81 -8.28
CA LEU A 85 -12.14 -6.30 -7.10
C LEU A 85 -13.05 -7.37 -6.49
N VAL A 86 -13.85 -8.05 -7.32
CA VAL A 86 -14.71 -9.15 -6.87
C VAL A 86 -13.90 -10.25 -6.19
N LEU A 87 -12.80 -10.68 -6.83
CA LEU A 87 -11.92 -11.71 -6.28
C LEU A 87 -11.30 -11.28 -4.92
N ASN A 88 -10.86 -10.03 -4.82
CA ASN A 88 -10.29 -9.50 -3.57
C ASN A 88 -11.33 -9.41 -2.44
N ASP A 89 -12.58 -9.06 -2.76
CA ASP A 89 -13.67 -8.99 -1.79
C ASP A 89 -14.07 -10.39 -1.29
N GLU A 90 -14.10 -11.37 -2.19
CA GLU A 90 -14.27 -12.80 -1.84
C GLU A 90 -13.14 -13.29 -0.93
N GLU A 91 -11.88 -13.00 -1.25
CA GLU A 91 -10.76 -13.38 -0.38
C GLU A 91 -10.82 -12.69 0.98
N ARG A 92 -11.26 -11.42 1.01
CA ARG A 92 -11.44 -10.68 2.26
C ARG A 92 -12.56 -11.30 3.10
N SER A 93 -13.68 -11.69 2.50
CA SER A 93 -14.78 -12.31 3.23
C SER A 93 -14.38 -13.68 3.79
N LEU A 94 -13.70 -14.51 3.00
CA LEU A 94 -13.18 -15.81 3.43
C LEU A 94 -12.17 -15.69 4.58
N LYS A 95 -11.26 -14.71 4.51
CA LYS A 95 -10.31 -14.43 5.60
C LYS A 95 -11.01 -14.00 6.88
N LYS A 96 -12.03 -13.13 6.78
CA LYS A 96 -12.83 -12.71 7.93
C LYS A 96 -13.55 -13.89 8.58
N ALA A 97 -14.23 -14.72 7.79
CA ALA A 97 -14.91 -15.92 8.28
C ALA A 97 -13.94 -16.89 8.98
N LYS A 98 -12.73 -17.07 8.43
CA LYS A 98 -11.68 -17.91 9.05
C LYS A 98 -11.16 -17.36 10.37
N ILE A 99 -11.12 -16.04 10.54
CA ILE A 99 -10.73 -15.39 11.81
C ILE A 99 -11.84 -15.57 12.83
N GLU A 100 -13.09 -15.31 12.45
CA GLU A 100 -14.26 -15.46 13.33
C GLU A 100 -14.44 -16.91 13.83
N SER A 101 -14.25 -17.90 12.95
CA SER A 101 -14.28 -19.31 13.34
C SER A 101 -13.16 -19.67 14.33
N LYS A 102 -11.99 -19.02 14.24
CA LYS A 102 -10.88 -19.25 15.17
C LYS A 102 -11.14 -18.62 16.54
N LEU A 103 -11.77 -17.44 16.57
CA LEU A 103 -12.10 -16.73 17.81
C LEU A 103 -13.19 -17.45 18.60
N THR A 104 -14.24 -17.92 17.91
CA THR A 104 -15.34 -18.68 18.55
C THR A 104 -14.88 -20.03 19.12
N GLN A 105 -13.83 -20.64 18.56
CA GLN A 105 -13.25 -21.90 19.06
C GLN A 105 -12.23 -21.72 20.19
N SER A 106 -11.83 -20.49 20.54
CA SER A 106 -10.83 -20.22 21.59
C SER A 106 -11.25 -19.08 22.55
N PRO A 107 -12.22 -19.30 23.45
CA PRO A 107 -12.73 -18.25 24.33
C PRO A 107 -11.81 -17.86 25.52
N LYS A 108 -10.50 -18.18 25.48
CA LYS A 108 -9.59 -17.97 26.64
C LYS A 108 -8.40 -17.02 26.42
N ALA A 109 -8.29 -16.33 25.28
CA ALA A 109 -7.07 -15.57 24.93
C ALA A 109 -7.24 -14.04 24.79
N ASP A 110 -8.41 -13.48 25.08
CA ASP A 110 -8.67 -12.05 24.79
C ASP A 110 -8.18 -11.06 25.86
N SER A 111 -7.95 -11.49 27.11
CA SER A 111 -7.53 -10.56 28.17
C SER A 111 -6.05 -10.16 28.11
N GLN A 112 -5.19 -10.91 27.40
CA GLN A 112 -3.73 -10.68 27.41
C GLN A 112 -3.20 -10.04 26.11
N SER A 113 -3.96 -10.08 25.01
CA SER A 113 -3.53 -9.56 23.71
C SER A 113 -3.78 -8.05 23.55
N GLN A 114 -4.84 -7.51 24.17
CA GLN A 114 -5.12 -6.07 24.14
C GLN A 114 -4.12 -5.23 24.96
N SER A 115 -3.54 -5.78 26.03
CA SER A 115 -2.55 -5.06 26.84
C SER A 115 -1.20 -4.90 26.14
N LYS A 116 -0.79 -5.87 25.32
CA LYS A 116 0.46 -5.82 24.51
C LYS A 116 0.39 -4.88 23.31
N GLN A 117 -0.77 -4.75 22.65
CA GLN A 117 -0.92 -3.81 21.54
C GLN A 117 -0.98 -2.36 22.02
N LYS A 118 -1.64 -2.10 23.16
CA LYS A 118 -1.70 -0.75 23.75
C LYS A 118 -0.34 -0.27 24.25
N SER A 119 0.49 -1.14 24.81
CA SER A 119 1.85 -0.78 25.25
C SER A 119 2.80 -0.51 24.08
N LYS A 120 2.70 -1.25 22.97
CA LYS A 120 3.53 -1.01 21.77
C LYS A 120 3.18 0.30 21.08
N ALA A 121 1.89 0.62 20.94
CA ALA A 121 1.44 1.89 20.38
C ALA A 121 1.82 3.11 21.26
N GLN A 122 1.81 2.95 22.60
CA GLN A 122 2.29 3.99 23.51
C GLN A 122 3.82 4.15 23.48
N GLN A 123 4.56 3.07 23.22
CA GLN A 123 6.01 3.11 23.12
C GLN A 123 6.48 3.75 21.78
N GLU A 124 5.77 3.49 20.68
CA GLU A 124 6.05 4.12 19.37
C GLU A 124 5.71 5.62 19.32
N MET A 125 4.68 6.07 20.05
CA MET A 125 4.39 7.50 20.21
C MET A 125 5.49 8.21 21.02
N LYS A 126 5.97 7.60 22.12
CA LYS A 126 7.07 8.17 22.92
C LYS A 126 8.40 8.24 22.17
N SER A 127 8.71 7.27 21.29
CA SER A 127 9.95 7.33 20.50
C SER A 127 9.90 8.38 19.39
N SER A 128 8.73 8.67 18.83
CA SER A 128 8.57 9.72 17.81
C SER A 128 8.68 11.13 18.39
N ASP A 129 8.15 11.38 19.59
CA ASP A 129 8.32 12.67 20.28
C ASP A 129 9.77 12.93 20.70
N SER A 130 10.53 11.87 21.04
CA SER A 130 11.93 12.04 21.45
C SER A 130 12.85 12.42 20.29
N LEU A 131 12.56 12.00 19.05
CA LEU A 131 13.34 12.38 17.86
C LEU A 131 13.02 13.82 17.42
N ARG A 132 11.76 14.23 17.55
CA ARG A 132 11.33 15.58 17.18
C ARG A 132 11.91 16.68 18.09
N ASN A 133 12.10 16.38 19.38
CA ASN A 133 12.71 17.32 20.33
C ASN A 133 14.23 17.50 20.13
N THR A 134 14.93 16.50 19.59
CA THR A 134 16.38 16.60 19.32
C THR A 134 16.69 17.42 18.07
N ASP A 135 15.83 17.38 17.06
CA ASP A 135 16.01 18.16 15.83
C ASP A 135 15.73 19.66 16.06
N GLU A 136 14.71 19.99 16.87
CA GLU A 136 14.36 21.38 17.17
C GLU A 136 15.43 22.09 18.03
N SER A 137 16.06 21.37 18.97
CA SER A 137 17.16 21.89 19.80
C SER A 137 18.47 22.12 19.01
N ALA A 138 18.67 21.41 17.90
CA ALA A 138 19.86 21.57 17.06
C ALA A 138 19.74 22.81 16.14
N ASP A 139 18.54 23.09 15.63
CA ASP A 139 18.26 24.23 14.75
C ASP A 139 18.35 25.56 15.52
N ASP A 140 17.78 25.61 16.74
CA ASP A 140 17.83 26.80 17.60
C ASP A 140 19.27 27.15 18.03
N ALA A 141 20.11 26.14 18.29
CA ALA A 141 21.51 26.35 18.65
C ALA A 141 22.35 26.90 17.48
N GLN A 142 22.05 26.53 16.24
CA GLN A 142 22.70 27.11 15.06
C GLN A 142 22.23 28.55 14.81
N LYS A 143 20.93 28.81 14.98
CA LYS A 143 20.35 30.14 14.76
C LYS A 143 20.90 31.18 15.74
N GLN A 144 21.09 30.81 17.01
CA GLN A 144 21.73 31.69 18.00
C GLN A 144 23.20 31.98 17.67
N LYS A 145 23.98 30.97 17.23
CA LYS A 145 25.38 31.19 16.80
C LYS A 145 25.48 32.10 15.58
N GLN A 146 24.52 32.04 14.66
CA GLN A 146 24.52 32.87 13.46
C GLN A 146 24.13 34.33 13.78
N GLN A 147 23.18 34.55 14.69
CA GLN A 147 22.82 35.89 15.17
C GLN A 147 23.96 36.56 15.95
N GLN A 148 24.69 35.82 16.79
CA GLN A 148 25.87 36.37 17.49
C GLN A 148 27.01 36.76 16.54
N LYS A 149 27.24 36.01 15.46
CA LYS A 149 28.24 36.38 14.44
C LYS A 149 27.84 37.65 13.68
N GLN A 150 26.56 37.84 13.40
CA GLN A 150 26.08 39.04 12.72
C GLN A 150 26.16 40.29 13.61
N SER A 151 25.82 40.18 14.90
CA SER A 151 25.92 41.32 15.83
C SER A 151 27.37 41.75 16.11
N GLN A 152 28.34 40.82 16.10
CA GLN A 152 29.77 41.14 16.20
C GLN A 152 30.35 41.76 14.92
N ALA A 153 29.84 41.39 13.74
CA ALA A 153 30.26 42.01 12.48
C ALA A 153 29.75 43.46 12.33
N GLN A 154 28.58 43.77 12.88
CA GLN A 154 28.00 45.12 12.84
C GLN A 154 28.68 46.09 13.82
N SER A 155 29.19 45.62 14.96
CA SER A 155 29.93 46.46 15.92
C SER A 155 31.37 46.76 15.48
N ALA A 156 31.98 45.93 14.63
CA ALA A 156 33.30 46.20 14.03
C ALA A 156 33.24 47.26 12.90
N GLY A 157 32.14 47.33 12.15
CA GLY A 157 31.98 48.28 11.02
C GLY A 157 31.72 49.75 11.43
N GLN A 158 31.25 50.02 12.65
CA GLN A 158 31.02 51.39 13.13
C GLN A 158 32.28 52.09 13.65
N VAL A 159 33.35 51.35 13.98
CA VAL A 159 34.60 51.94 14.50
C VAL A 159 35.51 52.46 13.38
N GLU A 160 35.40 51.92 12.15
CA GLU A 160 36.24 52.34 11.01
C GLU A 160 35.73 53.60 10.28
N SER A 161 34.42 53.88 10.32
CA SER A 161 33.85 55.07 9.66
C SER A 161 33.99 56.36 10.50
N GLY A 162 34.26 56.25 11.81
CA GLY A 162 34.51 57.39 12.70
C GLY A 162 35.94 57.95 12.65
N LYS A 163 36.93 57.16 12.19
CA LYS A 163 38.35 57.54 12.22
C LYS A 163 38.82 58.26 10.95
N ASN A 164 38.17 58.03 9.80
CA ASN A 164 38.51 58.68 8.51
C ASN A 164 37.89 60.08 8.31
N ARG A 165 37.07 60.58 9.25
CA ARG A 165 36.50 61.94 9.18
C ARG A 165 37.35 63.00 9.89
N ASN A 166 38.35 62.61 10.70
CA ASN A 166 39.16 63.54 11.50
C ASN A 166 40.56 63.86 10.91
N GLU A 167 40.88 63.38 9.71
CA GLU A 167 42.18 63.62 9.05
C GLU A 167 42.09 64.48 7.77
N LYS A 168 40.88 64.94 7.41
CA LYS A 168 40.61 65.81 6.26
C LYS A 168 40.16 67.24 6.64
N GLY A 169 40.66 67.73 7.78
CA GLY A 169 40.34 69.06 8.33
C GLY A 169 41.55 69.83 8.88
N ARG A 170 42.76 69.58 8.36
CA ARG A 170 43.99 70.28 8.78
C ARG A 170 44.87 70.66 7.58
N VAL A 171 44.34 71.46 6.66
CA VAL A 171 45.10 72.35 5.78
C VAL A 171 44.26 73.62 5.60
N GLY A 172 44.75 74.72 6.18
CA GLY A 172 44.13 76.03 6.26
C GLY A 172 44.95 76.86 7.23
#